data_AF-A0A352TTC8-F1
#
_entry.id   AF-A0A352TTC8-F1
#
_cell.length_a   1.000
_cell.length_b   1.000
_cell.length_c   1.000
_cell.angle_alpha   90.00
_cell.angle_beta   90.00
_cell.angle_gamma   90.00
#
_symmetry.space_group_name_H-M   'P 1'
#
loop_
_entity.id
_entity.type
_entity.pdbx_description
1 polymer ?
#
loop_
_entity_poly.entity_id
_entity_poly.type
_entity_poly.pdbx_seq_one_letter_code
_entity_poly.pdbx_strand_id
1 'polypeptide(L)'
;MAIKVKDTEEKSKLLEVLTKEYKWENLLLGVLATVSAGLALMIISGNPLLQINPNFPILGTEPNGTIFSWVLLVISFFGLILVIYPFFIPAVPELKKIIWPTRSKFLDQSVRTILFLLFLTLVILLFNFLILNLLGGIL
;
A
#
# COMPACT_ATOMS: atom_id res chain seq x y z
N MET A 1 49.41 -5.77 27.71
CA MET A 1 48.95 -4.77 26.73
C MET A 1 47.44 -4.91 26.64
N ALA A 2 46.67 -3.96 27.20
CA ALA A 2 45.21 -4.01 27.17
C ALA A 2 44.74 -3.38 25.86
N ILE A 3 44.22 -4.21 24.94
CA ILE A 3 43.60 -3.75 23.70
C ILE A 3 42.25 -3.16 24.09
N LYS A 4 42.13 -1.84 24.05
CA LYS A 4 40.85 -1.15 24.22
C LYS A 4 39.94 -1.55 23.05
N VAL A 5 38.94 -2.38 23.33
CA VAL A 5 37.83 -2.64 22.41
C VAL A 5 37.10 -1.32 22.23
N LYS A 6 37.15 -0.80 21.02
CA LYS A 6 36.49 0.44 20.63
C LYS A 6 35.02 0.08 20.43
N ASP A 7 34.13 0.56 21.29
CA ASP A 7 32.68 0.47 21.11
C ASP A 7 32.32 1.13 19.78
N THR A 8 32.15 0.30 18.75
CA THR A 8 31.54 0.71 17.49
C THR A 8 30.06 0.82 17.77
N GLU A 9 29.60 2.05 18.02
CA GLU A 9 28.17 2.38 18.07
C GLU A 9 27.44 1.66 16.94
N GLU A 10 26.46 0.82 17.30
CA GLU A 10 25.54 0.17 16.36
C GLU A 10 24.71 1.23 15.65
N LYS A 11 25.28 1.88 14.64
CA LYS A 11 24.51 2.74 13.75
C LYS A 11 23.44 1.87 13.11
N SER A 12 22.19 2.24 13.32
CA SER A 12 21.00 1.55 12.82
C SER A 12 21.21 1.17 11.35
N LYS A 13 21.31 -0.14 11.07
CA LYS A 13 21.53 -0.68 9.71
C LYS A 13 20.50 -0.16 8.71
N LEU A 14 19.30 0.21 9.19
CA LEU A 14 18.25 0.85 8.40
C LEU A 14 18.67 2.24 7.90
N LEU A 15 19.31 3.06 8.73
CA LEU A 15 19.81 4.38 8.33
C LEU A 15 21.00 4.28 7.39
N GLU A 16 21.87 3.29 7.58
CA GLU A 16 22.98 3.04 6.66
C GLU A 16 22.48 2.58 5.29
N VAL A 17 21.50 1.67 5.24
CA VAL A 17 20.86 1.21 4.00
C VAL A 17 20.10 2.34 3.30
N LEU A 18 19.34 3.14 4.04
CA LEU A 18 18.62 4.30 3.48
C LEU A 18 19.55 5.40 2.95
N THR A 19 20.75 5.55 3.51
CA THR A 19 21.68 6.64 3.14
C THR A 19 22.75 6.21 2.13
N LYS A 20 23.20 4.95 2.14
CA LYS A 20 24.21 4.45 1.18
C LYS A 20 23.61 3.82 -0.07
N GLU A 21 22.50 3.10 0.03
CA GLU A 21 21.94 2.37 -1.12
C GLU A 21 20.85 3.16 -1.84
N TYR A 22 20.10 4.01 -1.12
CA TYR A 22 19.10 4.87 -1.72
C TYR A 22 19.64 6.28 -1.95
N LYS A 23 19.88 6.60 -3.23
CA LYS A 23 20.05 8.00 -3.64
C LYS A 23 18.82 8.76 -3.16
N TRP A 24 19.01 9.78 -2.32
CA TRP A 24 17.96 10.71 -1.87
C TRP A 24 17.10 11.24 -3.02
N GLU A 25 17.70 11.35 -4.21
CA GLU A 25 17.03 11.66 -5.48
C GLU A 25 15.85 10.71 -5.78
N ASN A 26 16.01 9.41 -5.57
CA ASN A 26 14.96 8.41 -5.82
C ASN A 26 13.81 8.54 -4.80
N LEU A 27 14.12 8.79 -3.52
CA LEU A 27 13.09 9.02 -2.50
C LEU A 27 12.28 10.29 -2.82
N LEU A 28 12.97 11.37 -3.19
CA LEU A 28 12.33 12.62 -3.59
C LEU A 28 11.47 12.44 -4.85
N LEU A 29 11.97 11.72 -5.86
CA LEU A 29 11.20 11.33 -7.05
C LEU A 29 9.96 10.51 -6.68
N GLY A 30 10.05 9.61 -5.69
CA GLY A 30 8.91 8.81 -5.24
C GLY A 30 7.81 9.64 -4.61
N VAL A 31 8.20 10.59 -3.75
CA VAL A 31 7.25 11.54 -3.13
C VAL A 31 6.60 12.43 -4.20
N LEU A 32 7.40 13.00 -5.11
CA LEU A 32 6.90 13.83 -6.20
C LEU A 32 5.95 13.05 -7.11
N ALA A 33 6.29 11.82 -7.47
CA ALA A 33 5.45 10.96 -8.29
C ALA A 33 4.14 10.58 -7.57
N THR A 34 4.18 10.33 -6.26
CA THR A 34 2.97 10.05 -5.46
C THR A 34 2.03 11.25 -5.42
N VAL A 35 2.56 12.44 -5.14
CA VAL A 35 1.77 13.68 -5.11
C VAL A 35 1.20 13.99 -6.49
N SER A 36 2.02 13.85 -7.54
CA SER A 36 1.61 14.11 -8.92
C SER A 36 0.52 13.13 -9.39
N ALA A 37 0.61 11.85 -9.02
CA ALA A 37 -0.45 10.87 -9.29
C ALA A 37 -1.76 11.23 -8.57
N GLY A 38 -1.68 11.66 -7.30
CA GLY A 38 -2.83 12.11 -6.54
C GLY A 38 -3.51 13.33 -7.17
N LEU A 39 -2.72 14.33 -7.57
CA LEU A 39 -3.22 15.53 -8.27
C LEU A 39 -3.88 15.17 -9.60
N ALA A 40 -3.25 14.29 -10.39
CA ALA A 40 -3.82 13.85 -11.66
C ALA A 40 -5.17 13.13 -11.47
N LEU A 41 -5.29 12.25 -10.47
CA LEU A 41 -6.56 11.58 -10.15
C LEU A 41 -7.64 12.55 -9.67
N MET A 42 -7.28 13.57 -8.88
CA MET A 42 -8.22 14.59 -8.44
C MET A 42 -8.80 15.39 -9.61
N ILE A 43 -7.96 15.71 -10.62
CA ILE A 43 -8.43 16.39 -11.83
C ILE A 43 -9.30 15.45 -12.68
N ILE A 44 -8.88 14.19 -12.88
CA ILE A 44 -9.64 13.20 -13.67
C ILE A 44 -11.01 12.90 -13.03
N SER A 45 -11.09 12.84 -11.71
CA SER A 45 -12.34 12.57 -10.98
C SER A 45 -13.29 13.77 -10.90
N GLY A 46 -12.89 14.94 -11.43
CA GLY A 46 -13.74 16.14 -11.44
C GLY A 46 -13.99 16.71 -10.04
N ASN A 47 -13.05 16.51 -9.09
CA ASN A 47 -13.22 16.97 -7.72
C ASN A 47 -13.36 18.51 -7.66
N PRO A 48 -14.37 19.06 -6.95
CA PRO A 48 -14.60 20.50 -6.88
C PRO A 48 -13.45 21.29 -6.23
N LEU A 49 -12.58 20.63 -5.47
CA LEU A 49 -11.44 21.25 -4.80
C LEU A 49 -10.26 21.52 -5.74
N LEU A 50 -10.17 20.83 -6.88
CA LEU A 50 -8.99 20.89 -7.75
C LEU A 50 -9.42 20.80 -9.22
N GLN A 51 -9.78 21.95 -9.77
CA GLN A 51 -10.17 22.13 -11.16
C GLN A 51 -9.16 23.02 -11.90
N ILE A 52 -8.93 22.72 -13.18
CA ILE A 52 -8.11 23.58 -14.03
C ILE A 52 -8.95 24.80 -14.38
N ASN A 53 -8.43 26.00 -14.11
CA ASN A 53 -9.12 27.24 -14.44
C ASN A 53 -9.34 27.31 -15.98
N PRO A 54 -10.57 27.57 -16.46
CA PRO A 54 -10.87 27.63 -17.90
C PRO A 54 -10.11 28.73 -18.64
N ASN A 55 -9.66 29.78 -17.94
CA ASN A 55 -8.82 30.84 -18.51
C ASN A 55 -7.33 30.49 -18.51
N PHE A 56 -6.94 29.32 -18.00
CA PHE A 56 -5.55 28.90 -17.99
C PHE A 56 -5.08 28.58 -19.42
N PRO A 57 -3.98 29.18 -19.90
CA PRO A 57 -3.50 28.94 -21.26
C PRO A 57 -3.33 27.46 -21.56
N ILE A 58 -3.89 27.00 -22.68
CA ILE A 58 -3.74 25.65 -23.26
C ILE A 58 -4.46 24.54 -22.46
N LEU A 59 -4.38 24.54 -21.12
CA LEU A 59 -4.97 23.49 -20.27
C LEU A 59 -6.42 23.77 -19.86
N GLY A 60 -6.84 25.04 -19.84
CA GLY A 60 -8.20 25.44 -19.48
C GLY A 60 -9.25 25.14 -20.55
N THR A 61 -8.82 24.86 -21.79
CA THR A 61 -9.73 24.46 -22.87
C THR A 61 -9.94 22.94 -22.84
N GLU A 62 -11.18 22.49 -22.66
CA GLU A 62 -11.54 21.09 -22.91
C GLU A 62 -11.25 20.73 -24.38
N PRO A 63 -10.63 19.56 -24.68
CA PRO A 63 -10.31 18.42 -23.79
C PRO A 63 -8.88 18.42 -23.21
N ASN A 64 -8.12 19.50 -23.39
CA ASN A 64 -6.67 19.51 -23.14
C ASN A 64 -6.29 19.30 -21.68
N GLY A 65 -7.09 19.82 -20.74
CA GLY A 65 -6.89 19.61 -19.30
C GLY A 65 -7.02 18.13 -18.88
N THR A 66 -7.98 17.43 -19.48
CA THR A 66 -8.17 15.99 -19.28
C THR A 66 -7.00 15.19 -19.86
N ILE A 67 -6.54 15.54 -21.07
CA ILE A 67 -5.38 14.89 -21.70
C ILE A 67 -4.12 15.09 -20.85
N PHE A 68 -3.86 16.30 -20.37
CA PHE A 68 -2.72 16.60 -19.50
C PHE A 68 -2.73 15.74 -18.23
N SER A 69 -3.89 15.58 -17.59
CA SER A 69 -4.01 14.82 -16.35
C SER A 69 -3.70 13.34 -16.56
N TRP A 70 -4.14 12.76 -17.68
CA TRP A 70 -3.78 11.39 -18.06
C TRP A 70 -2.29 11.24 -18.32
N VAL A 71 -1.67 12.19 -19.03
CA VAL A 71 -0.23 12.17 -19.29
C VAL A 71 0.55 12.28 -17.97
N LEU A 72 0.16 13.20 -17.09
CA LEU A 72 0.77 13.39 -15.77
C LEU A 72 0.67 12.10 -14.93
N LEU A 73 -0.48 11.43 -14.94
CA LEU A 73 -0.70 10.17 -14.25
C LEU A 73 0.22 9.06 -14.77
N VAL A 74 0.35 8.93 -16.09
CA VAL A 74 1.24 7.93 -16.71
C VAL A 74 2.70 8.17 -16.33
N ILE A 75 3.17 9.42 -16.43
CA ILE A 75 4.54 9.78 -16.04
C ILE A 75 4.78 9.52 -14.54
N SER A 76 3.79 9.82 -13.71
CA SER A 76 3.85 9.56 -12.27
C SER A 76 3.97 8.06 -11.97
N PHE A 77 3.24 7.20 -12.68
CA PHE A 77 3.40 5.75 -12.54
C PHE A 77 4.80 5.28 -12.95
N PHE A 78 5.35 5.77 -14.05
CA PHE A 78 6.73 5.45 -14.42
C PHE A 78 7.73 5.88 -13.34
N GLY A 79 7.55 7.07 -12.76
CA GLY A 79 8.36 7.55 -11.64
C GLY A 79 8.26 6.63 -10.42
N LEU A 80 7.04 6.23 -10.02
CA LEU A 80 6.83 5.31 -8.91
C LEU A 80 7.48 3.95 -9.16
N ILE A 81 7.31 3.38 -10.36
CA ILE A 81 7.92 2.10 -10.72
C ILE A 81 9.44 2.18 -10.63
N LEU A 82 10.07 3.24 -11.16
CA LEU A 82 11.52 3.40 -11.10
C LEU A 82 12.06 3.48 -9.67
N VAL A 83 11.32 4.14 -8.77
CA VAL A 83 11.71 4.29 -7.36
C VAL A 83 11.47 3.01 -6.57
N ILE A 84 10.39 2.31 -6.85
CA ILE A 84 9.97 1.11 -6.13
C ILE A 84 10.74 -0.14 -6.62
N TYR A 85 11.11 -0.21 -7.89
CA TYR A 85 11.83 -1.33 -8.50
C TYR A 85 13.07 -1.81 -7.72
N PRO A 86 14.00 -0.95 -7.28
CA PRO A 86 15.16 -1.37 -6.50
C PRO A 86 14.81 -1.97 -5.13
N PHE A 87 13.63 -1.72 -4.57
CA PHE A 87 13.18 -2.37 -3.32
C PHE A 87 12.72 -3.81 -3.58
N PHE A 88 12.14 -4.09 -4.74
CA PHE A 88 11.65 -5.42 -5.05
C PHE A 88 12.74 -6.39 -5.51
N ILE A 89 13.80 -5.93 -6.19
CA ILE A 89 14.94 -6.78 -6.59
C ILE A 89 15.48 -7.64 -5.44
N PRO A 90 15.85 -7.07 -4.27
CA PRO A 90 16.35 -7.85 -3.14
C PRO A 90 15.25 -8.70 -2.47
N ALA A 91 13.98 -8.33 -2.60
CA ALA A 91 12.86 -9.12 -2.06
C ALA A 91 12.59 -10.38 -2.89
N VAL A 92 12.84 -10.40 -4.20
CA VAL A 92 12.62 -11.58 -5.07
C VAL A 92 13.33 -12.86 -4.56
N PRO A 93 14.63 -12.86 -4.22
CA PRO A 93 15.28 -14.06 -3.67
C PRO A 93 14.74 -14.43 -2.28
N GLU A 94 14.22 -13.49 -1.51
CA GLU A 94 13.56 -13.79 -0.22
C GLU A 94 12.21 -14.48 -0.42
N LEU A 95 11.41 -14.04 -1.40
CA LEU A 95 10.16 -14.70 -1.77
C LEU A 95 10.38 -16.16 -2.21
N LYS A 96 11.54 -16.48 -2.80
CA LYS A 96 11.93 -17.85 -3.14
C LYS A 96 12.27 -18.71 -1.92
N LYS A 97 12.64 -18.11 -0.79
CA LYS A 97 12.88 -18.81 0.48
C LYS A 97 11.57 -19.13 1.21
N ILE A 98 10.46 -18.52 0.82
CA ILE A 98 9.15 -18.80 1.41
C ILE A 98 8.76 -20.24 1.04
N ILE A 99 8.55 -21.04 2.09
CA ILE A 99 8.05 -22.41 1.94
C ILE A 99 6.55 -22.32 1.66
N TRP A 100 6.19 -22.32 0.38
CA TRP A 100 4.79 -22.30 -0.03
C TRP A 100 4.08 -23.57 0.45
N PRO A 101 2.87 -23.45 1.03
CA PRO A 101 2.12 -24.61 1.46
C PRO A 101 1.78 -25.49 0.26
N THR A 102 1.99 -26.80 0.41
CA THR A 102 1.50 -27.78 -0.55
C THR A 102 -0.02 -27.67 -0.67
N ARG A 103 -0.59 -27.92 -1.86
CA ARG A 103 -2.05 -27.84 -2.10
C ARG A 103 -2.89 -28.55 -1.03
N SER A 104 -2.42 -29.70 -0.54
CA SER A 104 -3.06 -30.44 0.56
C SER A 104 -3.08 -29.66 1.88
N LYS A 105 -1.93 -29.13 2.32
CA LYS A 105 -1.86 -28.30 3.55
C LYS A 105 -2.69 -27.03 3.45
N PHE A 106 -2.71 -26.40 2.26
CA PHE A 106 -3.52 -25.22 2.01
C PHE A 106 -5.02 -25.53 2.17
N LEU A 107 -5.50 -26.63 1.58
CA LEU A 107 -6.90 -27.05 1.70
C LEU A 107 -7.26 -27.41 3.15
N ASP A 108 -6.42 -28.16 3.84
CA ASP A 108 -6.64 -28.52 5.25
C ASP A 108 -6.79 -27.28 6.15
N GLN A 109 -5.86 -26.32 6.02
CA GLN A 109 -5.91 -25.07 6.77
C GLN A 109 -7.12 -24.20 6.39
N SER A 110 -7.45 -24.14 5.11
CA SER A 110 -8.60 -23.37 4.61
C SER A 110 -9.92 -23.93 5.14
N VAL A 111 -10.12 -25.25 5.05
CA VAL A 111 -11.32 -25.93 5.55
C VAL A 111 -11.45 -25.74 7.07
N ARG A 112 -10.35 -25.90 7.82
CA ARG A 112 -10.36 -25.69 9.27
C ARG A 112 -10.74 -24.25 9.65
N THR A 113 -10.25 -23.27 8.89
CA THR A 113 -10.58 -21.85 9.10
C THR A 113 -12.05 -21.57 8.78
N ILE A 114 -12.58 -22.12 7.68
CA ILE A 114 -13.99 -21.98 7.30
C ILE A 114 -14.91 -22.62 8.35
N LEU A 115 -14.57 -23.82 8.83
CA LEU A 115 -15.33 -24.49 9.90
C LEU A 115 -15.33 -23.68 11.20
N PHE A 116 -14.18 -23.12 11.58
CA PHE A 116 -14.10 -22.24 12.74
C PHE A 116 -14.97 -20.98 12.58
N LEU A 117 -14.92 -20.35 11.40
CA LEU A 117 -15.71 -19.17 11.09
C LEU A 117 -17.22 -19.46 11.10
N LEU A 118 -17.63 -20.61 10.54
CA LEU A 118 -19.02 -21.07 10.60
C LEU A 118 -19.48 -21.32 12.03
N PHE A 119 -18.66 -22.01 12.84
CA PHE A 119 -18.96 -22.24 14.25
C PHE A 119 -19.13 -20.94 15.02
N LEU A 120 -18.18 -20.00 14.88
CA LEU A 120 -18.25 -18.69 15.52
C LEU A 120 -19.51 -17.92 15.11
N THR A 121 -19.82 -17.93 13.81
CA THR A 121 -21.02 -17.28 13.26
C THR A 121 -22.29 -17.88 13.85
N LEU A 122 -22.35 -19.21 13.97
CA LEU A 122 -23.51 -19.91 14.53
C LEU A 122 -23.68 -19.56 16.02
N VAL A 123 -22.60 -19.53 16.79
CA VAL A 123 -22.65 -19.11 18.20
C VAL A 123 -23.18 -17.68 18.34
N ILE A 124 -22.66 -16.74 17.54
CA ILE A 124 -23.13 -15.35 17.55
C ILE A 124 -24.61 -15.26 17.15
N LEU A 125 -25.04 -16.01 16.13
CA LEU A 125 -26.42 -16.06 15.68
C LEU A 125 -27.35 -16.61 16.77
N LEU A 126 -26.92 -17.66 17.48
CA LEU A 126 -27.68 -18.27 18.57
C LEU A 126 -27.84 -17.30 19.75
N PHE A 127 -26.78 -16.59 20.12
CA PHE A 127 -26.87 -15.51 21.11
C PHE A 127 -27.80 -14.39 20.64
N ASN A 128 -27.68 -13.93 19.39
CA ASN A 128 -28.56 -12.90 18.85
C ASN A 128 -30.04 -13.34 18.88
N PHE A 129 -30.32 -14.59 18.50
CA PHE A 129 -31.66 -15.16 18.57
C PHE A 129 -32.20 -15.25 20.00
N LEU A 130 -31.38 -15.68 20.96
CA LEU A 130 -31.76 -15.71 22.37
C LEU A 130 -32.04 -14.30 22.89
N ILE A 131 -31.14 -13.34 22.64
CA ILE A 131 -31.30 -11.95 23.05
C ILE A 131 -32.60 -11.38 22.48
N LEU A 132 -32.90 -11.59 21.19
CA LEU A 132 -34.14 -11.10 20.57
C LEU A 132 -35.39 -11.73 21.17
N ASN A 133 -35.40 -13.03 21.49
CA ASN A 133 -36.56 -13.67 22.10
C ASN A 133 -36.75 -13.29 23.58
N LEU A 134 -35.66 -13.09 24.32
CA LEU A 134 -35.72 -12.73 25.74
C LEU A 134 -36.02 -11.23 25.96
N LEU A 135 -35.34 -10.34 25.25
CA LEU A 135 -35.48 -8.90 25.40
C LEU A 135 -36.50 -8.29 24.44
N GLY A 136 -36.69 -8.87 23.25
CA GLY A 136 -37.72 -8.43 22.31
C GLY A 136 -39.15 -8.79 22.72
N GLY A 137 -39.32 -9.64 23.74
CA GLY A 137 -40.61 -9.84 24.43
C GLY A 137 -40.82 -8.91 25.64
N ILE A 138 -39.81 -8.13 26.03
CA ILE A 138 -39.84 -7.19 27.17
C ILE A 138 -40.06 -5.74 26.71
N LEU A 139 -39.84 -5.44 25.42
CA LEU A 139 -40.20 -4.18 24.74
C LEU A 139 -41.52 -4.34 23.99
#